data_AF-A0A3B9U835-F1
#
_entry.id   AF-A0A3B9U835-F1
#
_cell.length_a   1.000
_cell.length_b   1.000
_cell.length_c   1.000
_cell.angle_alpha   90.00
_cell.angle_beta   90.00
_cell.angle_gamma   90.00
#
_symmetry.space_group_name_H-M   'P 1'
#
loop_
_entity.id
_entity.type
_entity.pdbx_description
1 polymer ?
#
loop_
_entity_poly.entity_id
_entity_poly.type
_entity_poly.pdbx_seq_one_letter_code
_entity_poly.pdbx_strand_id
1 'polypeptide(L)'
;MGEEFARQSAELKALYEKQKAETDEHYRRQLDEMRQQQAKQMEQQAELIKEQINTASETILKKRSEELTSKNSEQLSAILNPLHENLKQMREAVERNDRDQADRMVKLDATIKENLRQAKEVGERADKLAQALTSENKVQGNFGELQLRTLLENMGLEEGVQFEEQTTMRDEQGKSLRGDDSGCRMIPDVILHFPGNRDVIIDAKMSLKAFEDYHNAETDEERAQALERHITSVRNHIKELAAKRYYEYTGKGKAKLDFVMMYIYSESALQLALANAPDIWKSAYDQGVIISGSQTLYMMLRVLEMTWRQVRQAENQEEIMKTANELVNRVQLFYERFQAADDMLVKTRHAFDEVKGVTAPAGKSIATSARKLIKMGAKENLKRKARLPLPVEEAEEEDAD
;
A
#
# COMPACT_ATOMS: atom_id res chain seq x y z
N MET A 1 -58.67 -111.01 -40.14
CA MET A 1 -57.26 -110.58 -40.26
C MET A 1 -57.08 -109.10 -40.63
N GLY A 2 -57.98 -108.44 -41.36
CA GLY A 2 -57.83 -107.00 -41.70
C GLY A 2 -58.15 -106.00 -40.56
N GLU A 3 -59.10 -106.32 -39.68
CA GLU A 3 -59.54 -105.38 -38.62
C GLU A 3 -58.61 -105.33 -37.40
N GLU A 4 -57.93 -106.43 -37.04
CA GLU A 4 -56.93 -106.45 -35.96
C GLU A 4 -55.67 -105.65 -36.30
N PHE A 5 -55.23 -105.71 -37.56
CA PHE A 5 -54.05 -104.97 -38.03
C PHE A 5 -54.28 -103.45 -38.04
N ALA A 6 -55.51 -103.02 -38.37
CA ALA A 6 -55.89 -101.61 -38.33
C ALA A 6 -55.94 -101.07 -36.88
N ARG A 7 -56.42 -101.87 -35.92
CA ARG A 7 -56.40 -101.52 -34.50
C ARG A 7 -54.98 -101.43 -33.93
N GLN A 8 -54.13 -102.42 -34.19
CA GLN A 8 -52.74 -102.40 -33.72
C GLN A 8 -51.94 -101.23 -34.34
N SER A 9 -52.17 -100.89 -35.61
CA SER A 9 -51.50 -99.74 -36.24
C SER A 9 -51.97 -98.41 -35.64
N ALA A 10 -53.25 -98.28 -35.28
CA ALA A 10 -53.79 -97.09 -34.63
C ALA A 10 -53.25 -96.94 -33.20
N GLU A 11 -53.18 -98.02 -32.42
CA GLU A 11 -52.60 -98.00 -31.06
C GLU A 11 -51.11 -97.66 -31.08
N LEU A 12 -50.34 -98.21 -32.03
CA LEU A 12 -48.91 -97.92 -32.14
C LEU A 12 -48.66 -96.46 -32.55
N LYS A 13 -49.49 -95.89 -33.43
CA LYS A 13 -49.44 -94.45 -33.77
C LYS A 13 -49.79 -93.56 -32.58
N ALA A 14 -50.84 -93.90 -31.84
CA ALA A 14 -51.23 -93.15 -30.65
C ALA A 14 -50.15 -93.18 -29.56
N LEU A 15 -49.48 -94.33 -29.38
CA LEU A 15 -48.37 -94.47 -28.44
C LEU A 15 -47.15 -93.64 -28.88
N TYR A 16 -46.83 -93.65 -30.17
CA TYR A 16 -45.72 -92.87 -30.73
C TYR A 16 -45.97 -91.36 -30.65
N GLU A 17 -47.19 -90.91 -30.93
CA GLU A 17 -47.58 -89.49 -30.78
C GLU A 17 -47.53 -89.04 -29.32
N LYS A 18 -47.95 -89.90 -28.38
CA LYS A 18 -47.87 -89.61 -26.95
C LYS A 18 -46.42 -89.49 -26.47
N GLN A 19 -45.56 -90.43 -26.86
CA GLN A 19 -44.14 -90.40 -26.47
C GLN A 19 -43.43 -89.18 -27.06
N LYS A 20 -43.74 -88.80 -28.30
CA LYS A 20 -43.20 -87.60 -28.93
C LYS A 20 -43.64 -86.33 -28.19
N ALA A 21 -44.90 -86.23 -27.82
CA ALA A 21 -45.43 -85.09 -27.05
C ALA A 21 -44.76 -84.97 -25.66
N GLU A 22 -44.56 -86.09 -24.95
CA GLU A 22 -43.88 -86.10 -23.65
C GLU A 22 -42.40 -85.66 -23.77
N THR A 23 -41.72 -86.08 -24.85
CA THR A 23 -40.33 -85.70 -25.11
C THR A 23 -40.20 -84.22 -25.47
N ASP A 24 -41.08 -83.71 -26.34
CA ASP A 24 -41.12 -82.30 -26.73
C ASP A 24 -41.46 -81.40 -25.52
N GLU A 25 -42.33 -81.85 -24.62
CA GLU A 25 -42.66 -81.11 -23.40
C GLU A 25 -41.49 -81.06 -22.41
N HIS A 26 -40.73 -82.15 -22.27
CA HIS A 26 -39.53 -82.19 -21.44
C HIS A 26 -38.44 -81.24 -21.99
N TYR A 27 -38.17 -81.26 -23.30
CA TYR A 27 -37.20 -80.35 -23.92
C TYR A 27 -37.61 -78.88 -23.77
N ARG A 28 -38.91 -78.57 -23.91
CA ARG A 28 -39.42 -77.22 -23.67
C ARG A 28 -39.20 -76.75 -22.24
N ARG A 29 -39.53 -77.58 -21.24
CA ARG A 29 -39.30 -77.24 -19.83
C ARG A 29 -37.83 -76.97 -19.52
N GLN A 30 -36.93 -77.80 -20.05
CA GLN A 30 -35.49 -77.63 -19.82
C GLN A 30 -34.93 -76.36 -20.47
N LEU A 31 -35.41 -76.00 -21.66
CA LEU A 31 -35.07 -74.74 -22.34
C LEU A 31 -35.60 -73.52 -21.58
N ASP A 32 -36.78 -73.62 -20.99
CA ASP A 32 -37.37 -72.53 -20.21
C ASP A 32 -36.65 -72.36 -18.87
N GLU A 33 -36.24 -73.45 -18.21
CA GLU A 33 -35.43 -73.39 -16.98
C GLU A 33 -34.04 -72.79 -17.23
N MET A 34 -33.35 -73.17 -18.32
CA MET A 34 -32.05 -72.56 -18.69
C MET A 34 -32.21 -71.07 -19.01
N ARG A 35 -33.25 -70.69 -19.76
CA ARG A 35 -33.52 -69.28 -20.07
C ARG A 35 -33.80 -68.48 -18.81
N GLN A 36 -34.56 -69.03 -17.85
CA GLN A 36 -34.81 -68.38 -16.57
C GLN A 36 -33.54 -68.23 -15.72
N GLN A 37 -32.66 -69.23 -15.70
CA GLN A 37 -31.39 -69.13 -14.98
C GLN A 37 -30.45 -68.10 -15.59
N GLN A 38 -30.37 -68.07 -16.93
CA GLN A 38 -29.52 -67.12 -17.65
C GLN A 38 -30.04 -65.68 -17.51
N ALA A 39 -31.36 -65.48 -17.56
CA ALA A 39 -32.00 -64.20 -17.29
C ALA A 39 -31.69 -63.70 -15.87
N LYS A 40 -31.82 -64.56 -14.85
CA LYS A 40 -31.46 -64.20 -13.46
C LYS A 40 -29.99 -63.84 -13.29
N GLN A 41 -29.08 -64.51 -13.99
CA GLN A 41 -27.66 -64.16 -13.94
C GLN A 41 -27.36 -62.82 -14.61
N MET A 42 -28.01 -62.52 -15.75
CA MET A 42 -27.87 -61.22 -16.41
C MET A 42 -28.44 -60.10 -15.56
N GLU A 43 -29.62 -60.28 -14.96
CA GLU A 43 -30.26 -59.30 -14.06
C GLU A 43 -29.32 -58.95 -12.89
N GLN A 44 -28.71 -59.95 -12.26
CA GLN A 44 -27.72 -59.74 -11.18
C GLN A 44 -26.47 -58.99 -11.66
N GLN A 45 -25.99 -59.26 -12.87
CA GLN A 45 -24.83 -58.55 -13.43
C GLN A 45 -25.17 -57.10 -13.82
N ALA A 46 -26.36 -56.86 -14.38
CA ALA A 46 -26.84 -55.53 -14.74
C ALA A 46 -27.04 -54.65 -13.51
N GLU A 47 -27.60 -55.21 -12.43
CA GLU A 47 -27.74 -54.53 -11.13
C GLU A 47 -26.36 -54.10 -10.58
N LEU A 48 -25.38 -55.01 -10.60
CA LEU A 48 -24.01 -54.73 -10.16
C LEU A 48 -23.32 -53.66 -11.02
N ILE A 49 -23.51 -53.68 -12.34
CA ILE A 49 -22.93 -52.68 -13.25
C ILE A 49 -23.57 -51.31 -13.04
N LYS A 50 -24.89 -51.25 -12.88
CA LYS A 50 -25.63 -50.01 -12.60
C LYS A 50 -25.21 -49.40 -11.26
N GLU A 51 -25.07 -50.22 -10.24
CA GLU A 51 -24.59 -49.79 -8.93
C GLU A 51 -23.14 -49.29 -9.01
N GLN A 52 -22.27 -49.98 -9.75
CA GLN A 52 -20.89 -49.54 -10.00
C GLN A 52 -20.81 -48.22 -10.79
N ILE A 53 -21.63 -48.03 -11.83
CA ILE A 53 -21.62 -46.80 -12.65
C ILE A 53 -22.16 -45.61 -11.85
N ASN A 54 -23.25 -45.80 -11.10
CA ASN A 54 -23.81 -44.73 -10.26
C ASN A 54 -22.83 -44.36 -9.15
N THR A 55 -22.27 -45.36 -8.46
CA THR A 55 -21.28 -45.13 -7.40
C THR A 55 -20.01 -44.50 -7.96
N ALA A 56 -19.49 -44.96 -9.10
CA ALA A 56 -18.31 -44.38 -9.74
C ALA A 56 -18.56 -42.94 -10.20
N SER A 57 -19.73 -42.66 -10.79
CA SER A 57 -20.06 -41.31 -11.27
C SER A 57 -20.28 -40.33 -10.13
N GLU A 58 -21.01 -40.72 -9.07
CA GLU A 58 -21.16 -39.92 -7.86
C GLU A 58 -19.81 -39.70 -7.18
N THR A 59 -19.00 -40.74 -7.05
CA THR A 59 -17.68 -40.63 -6.41
C THR A 59 -16.73 -39.77 -7.23
N ILE A 60 -16.69 -39.91 -8.57
CA ILE A 60 -15.83 -39.11 -9.45
C ILE A 60 -16.27 -37.65 -9.46
N LEU A 61 -17.56 -37.35 -9.58
CA LEU A 61 -18.07 -35.98 -9.60
C LEU A 61 -17.91 -35.30 -8.24
N LYS A 62 -18.21 -36.01 -7.15
CA LYS A 62 -18.01 -35.51 -5.79
C LYS A 62 -16.54 -35.27 -5.49
N LYS A 63 -15.65 -36.21 -5.86
CA LYS A 63 -14.20 -36.06 -5.74
C LYS A 63 -13.65 -34.92 -6.60
N ARG A 64 -14.11 -34.73 -7.83
CA ARG A 64 -13.69 -33.61 -8.70
C ARG A 64 -14.18 -32.27 -8.17
N SER A 65 -15.40 -32.20 -7.62
CA SER A 65 -15.93 -31.01 -6.98
C SER A 65 -15.15 -30.67 -5.71
N GLU A 66 -14.91 -31.65 -4.84
CA GLU A 66 -14.14 -31.49 -3.61
C GLU A 66 -12.67 -31.13 -3.93
N GLU A 67 -12.05 -31.76 -4.94
CA GLU A 67 -10.70 -31.38 -5.40
C GLU A 67 -10.66 -29.96 -5.96
N LEU A 68 -11.68 -29.51 -6.71
CA LEU A 68 -11.75 -28.14 -7.22
C LEU A 68 -11.94 -27.12 -6.10
N THR A 69 -12.86 -27.36 -5.16
CA THR A 69 -13.08 -26.48 -3.99
C THR A 69 -11.85 -26.46 -3.09
N SER A 70 -11.25 -27.63 -2.82
CA SER A 70 -10.01 -27.75 -2.04
C SER A 70 -8.85 -27.02 -2.72
N LYS A 71 -8.59 -27.27 -4.01
CA LYS A 71 -7.48 -26.60 -4.72
C LYS A 71 -7.69 -25.11 -4.85
N ASN A 72 -8.93 -24.64 -5.08
CA ASN A 72 -9.22 -23.22 -5.11
C ASN A 72 -9.03 -22.58 -3.73
N SER A 73 -9.49 -23.22 -2.64
CA SER A 73 -9.24 -22.75 -1.28
C SER A 73 -7.75 -22.72 -0.95
N GLU A 74 -7.00 -23.75 -1.35
CA GLU A 74 -5.56 -23.85 -1.12
C GLU A 74 -4.79 -22.79 -1.90
N GLN A 75 -5.14 -22.54 -3.17
CA GLN A 75 -4.54 -21.49 -3.99
C GLN A 75 -4.90 -20.08 -3.48
N LEU A 76 -6.14 -19.88 -3.03
CA LEU A 76 -6.55 -18.62 -2.41
C LEU A 76 -5.82 -18.39 -1.09
N SER A 77 -5.73 -19.39 -0.22
CA SER A 77 -4.93 -19.31 1.00
C SER A 77 -3.44 -19.07 0.69
N ALA A 78 -2.90 -19.68 -0.36
CA ALA A 78 -1.52 -19.46 -0.78
C ALA A 78 -1.25 -18.03 -1.28
N ILE A 79 -2.26 -17.30 -1.73
CA ILE A 79 -2.14 -15.88 -2.16
C ILE A 79 -2.47 -14.93 -0.99
N LEU A 80 -3.49 -15.25 -0.20
CA LEU A 80 -3.98 -14.41 0.90
C LEU A 80 -3.08 -14.47 2.14
N ASN A 81 -2.53 -15.64 2.47
CA ASN A 81 -1.67 -15.79 3.66
C ASN A 81 -0.38 -14.97 3.55
N PRO A 82 0.37 -14.98 2.44
CA PRO A 82 1.54 -14.10 2.28
C PRO A 82 1.15 -12.63 2.31
N LEU A 83 -0.01 -12.26 1.75
CA LEU A 83 -0.47 -10.86 1.78
C LEU A 83 -0.75 -10.40 3.21
N HIS A 84 -1.44 -11.23 3.99
CA HIS A 84 -1.75 -10.96 5.40
C HIS A 84 -0.47 -10.86 6.24
N GLU A 85 0.47 -11.80 6.06
CA GLU A 85 1.76 -11.78 6.75
C GLU A 85 2.61 -10.56 6.34
N ASN A 86 2.66 -10.19 5.07
CA ASN A 86 3.38 -8.98 4.63
C ASN A 86 2.76 -7.71 5.21
N LEU A 87 1.42 -7.58 5.25
CA LEU A 87 0.74 -6.45 5.88
C LEU A 87 0.98 -6.39 7.40
N LYS A 88 1.02 -7.54 8.06
CA LYS A 88 1.36 -7.64 9.48
C LYS A 88 2.80 -7.24 9.74
N GLN A 89 3.75 -7.75 8.96
CA GLN A 89 5.18 -7.40 9.05
C GLN A 89 5.40 -5.91 8.78
N MET A 90 4.67 -5.33 7.82
CA MET A 90 4.71 -3.92 7.52
C MET A 90 4.20 -3.07 8.69
N ARG A 91 3.07 -3.44 9.30
CA ARG A 91 2.58 -2.79 10.53
C ARG A 91 3.60 -2.89 11.67
N GLU A 92 4.16 -4.07 11.88
CA GLU A 92 5.21 -4.27 12.90
C GLU A 92 6.47 -3.45 12.59
N ALA A 93 6.85 -3.28 11.32
CA ALA A 93 7.97 -2.45 10.90
C ALA A 93 7.70 -0.96 11.16
N VAL A 94 6.47 -0.50 10.94
CA VAL A 94 6.04 0.87 11.29
C VAL A 94 6.11 1.07 12.80
N GLU A 95 5.53 0.16 13.60
CA GLU A 95 5.58 0.24 15.07
C GLU A 95 7.00 0.14 15.64
N ARG A 96 7.86 -0.69 15.05
CA ARG A 96 9.29 -0.77 15.42
C ARG A 96 10.03 0.51 15.05
N ASN A 97 9.77 1.08 13.88
CA ASN A 97 10.40 2.33 13.45
C ASN A 97 10.02 3.50 14.38
N ASP A 98 8.80 3.54 14.88
CA ASP A 98 8.37 4.52 15.89
C ASP A 98 9.11 4.33 17.23
N ARG A 99 9.45 3.08 17.62
CA ARG A 99 10.28 2.79 18.80
C ARG A 99 11.76 3.12 18.59
N ASP A 100 12.32 2.77 17.43
CA ASP A 100 13.70 3.09 17.03
C ASP A 100 13.93 4.60 16.92
N GLN A 101 12.87 5.39 16.77
CA GLN A 101 12.92 6.84 16.82
C GLN A 101 13.48 7.36 18.16
N ALA A 102 13.20 6.67 19.28
CA ALA A 102 13.73 7.04 20.59
C ALA A 102 15.25 6.82 20.67
N ASP A 103 15.76 5.69 20.17
CA ASP A 103 17.20 5.39 20.11
C ASP A 103 17.93 6.31 19.14
N ARG A 104 17.29 6.67 18.02
CA ARG A 104 17.82 7.71 17.13
C ARG A 104 17.90 9.05 17.85
N MET A 105 16.95 9.41 18.71
CA MET A 105 17.00 10.64 19.50
C MET A 105 18.26 10.68 20.39
N VAL A 106 18.65 9.56 21.00
CA VAL A 106 19.88 9.44 21.81
C VAL A 106 21.15 9.59 20.95
N LYS A 107 21.20 8.94 19.79
CA LYS A 107 22.33 9.14 18.85
C LYS A 107 22.39 10.56 18.31
N LEU A 108 21.22 11.17 18.13
CA LEU A 108 21.09 12.53 17.64
C LEU A 108 21.55 13.55 18.70
N ASP A 109 21.37 13.29 20.00
CA ASP A 109 22.00 14.08 21.07
C ASP A 109 23.54 14.05 20.97
N ALA A 110 24.14 12.89 20.70
CA ALA A 110 25.58 12.76 20.49
C ALA A 110 26.05 13.53 19.23
N THR A 111 25.31 13.44 18.12
CA THR A 111 25.60 14.21 16.89
C THR A 111 25.40 15.71 17.10
N ILE A 112 24.37 16.13 17.84
CA ILE A 112 24.14 17.53 18.20
C ILE A 112 25.32 18.06 19.01
N LYS A 113 25.81 17.30 20.01
CA LYS A 113 26.96 17.68 20.82
C LYS A 113 28.24 17.86 19.99
N GLU A 114 28.52 16.93 19.09
CA GLU A 114 29.68 17.03 18.21
C GLU A 114 29.54 18.21 17.22
N ASN A 115 28.36 18.41 16.65
CA ASN A 115 28.15 19.51 15.72
C ASN A 115 28.11 20.88 16.41
N LEU A 116 27.64 20.96 17.65
CA LEU A 116 27.78 22.15 18.51
C LEU A 116 29.24 22.47 18.78
N ARG A 117 30.07 21.45 19.03
CA ARG A 117 31.52 21.60 19.17
C ARG A 117 32.14 22.18 17.89
N GLN A 118 31.72 21.70 16.72
CA GLN A 118 32.16 22.23 15.43
C GLN A 118 31.67 23.66 15.18
N ALA A 119 30.40 23.97 15.47
CA ALA A 119 29.86 25.32 15.36
C ALA A 119 30.60 26.31 16.28
N LYS A 120 31.01 25.85 17.48
CA LYS A 120 31.86 26.61 18.38
C LYS A 120 33.25 26.86 17.79
N GLU A 121 33.90 25.85 17.23
CA GLU A 121 35.19 26.04 16.55
C GLU A 121 35.08 27.02 15.37
N VAL A 122 33.99 26.94 14.60
CA VAL A 122 33.72 27.86 13.49
C VAL A 122 33.55 29.29 14.01
N GLY A 123 32.80 29.50 15.09
CA GLY A 123 32.67 30.80 15.75
C GLY A 123 34.01 31.34 16.27
N GLU A 124 34.83 30.51 16.92
CA GLU A 124 36.15 30.90 17.41
C GLU A 124 37.13 31.26 16.27
N ARG A 125 37.06 30.55 15.13
CA ARG A 125 37.83 30.91 13.93
C ARG A 125 37.33 32.21 13.31
N ALA A 126 36.01 32.40 13.26
CA ALA A 126 35.39 33.63 12.78
C ALA A 126 35.78 34.84 13.65
N ASP A 127 35.83 34.69 14.98
CA ASP A 127 36.28 35.74 15.90
C ASP A 127 37.74 36.13 15.65
N LYS A 128 38.64 35.16 15.46
CA LYS A 128 40.06 35.43 15.14
C LYS A 128 40.24 36.09 13.78
N LEU A 129 39.46 35.68 12.78
CA LEU A 129 39.55 36.25 11.43
C LEU A 129 38.90 37.63 11.36
N ALA A 130 37.81 37.84 12.10
CA ALA A 130 37.17 39.15 12.28
C ALA A 130 38.16 40.18 12.83
N GLN A 131 38.90 39.81 13.88
CA GLN A 131 39.98 40.62 14.45
C GLN A 131 41.14 40.87 13.46
N ALA A 132 41.29 40.05 12.42
CA ALA A 132 42.33 40.21 11.40
C ALA A 132 41.86 41.03 10.17
N LEU A 133 40.54 41.11 9.93
CA LEU A 133 39.92 41.83 8.82
C LEU A 133 39.45 43.23 9.28
N THR A 134 40.40 44.10 9.63
CA THR A 134 40.16 45.28 10.48
C THR A 134 39.95 46.64 9.80
N SER A 135 39.91 46.72 8.46
CA SER A 135 40.00 48.05 7.81
C SER A 135 38.80 48.47 6.96
N GLU A 136 37.94 47.55 6.51
CA GLU A 136 36.87 47.87 5.57
C GLU A 136 35.53 47.21 5.92
N ASN A 137 34.52 48.03 6.25
CA ASN A 137 33.14 47.57 6.54
C ASN A 137 32.56 46.67 5.44
N LYS A 138 32.93 46.90 4.17
CA LYS A 138 32.47 46.11 3.03
C LYS A 138 33.08 44.70 3.01
N VAL A 139 34.34 44.57 3.41
CA VAL A 139 35.02 43.27 3.50
C VAL A 139 34.45 42.46 4.65
N GLN A 140 34.14 43.10 5.78
CA GLN A 140 33.48 42.45 6.93
C GLN A 140 32.08 41.94 6.58
N GLY A 141 31.26 42.74 5.87
CA GLY A 141 29.93 42.32 5.41
C GLY A 141 30.01 41.08 4.50
N ASN A 142 30.86 41.12 3.48
CA ASN A 142 31.06 39.99 2.57
C ASN A 142 31.57 38.73 3.30
N PHE A 143 32.37 38.90 4.36
CA PHE A 143 32.85 37.78 5.17
C PHE A 143 31.73 37.16 6.02
N GLY A 144 30.84 37.99 6.57
CA GLY A 144 29.64 37.54 7.28
C GLY A 144 28.72 36.71 6.39
N GLU A 145 28.49 37.16 5.15
CA GLU A 145 27.72 36.43 4.13
C GLU A 145 28.37 35.08 3.78
N LEU A 146 29.68 35.07 3.52
CA LEU A 146 30.43 33.83 3.25
C LEU A 146 30.36 32.84 4.42
N GLN A 147 30.40 33.34 5.65
CA GLN A 147 30.27 32.48 6.83
C GLN A 147 28.87 31.92 6.99
N LEU A 148 27.83 32.70 6.71
CA LEU A 148 26.46 32.21 6.70
C LEU A 148 26.31 31.10 5.67
N ARG A 149 26.77 31.32 4.44
CA ARG A 149 26.80 30.30 3.38
C ARG A 149 27.50 29.02 3.83
N THR A 150 28.72 29.15 4.35
CA THR A 150 29.53 28.01 4.82
C THR A 150 28.82 27.24 5.93
N LEU A 151 28.11 27.93 6.82
CA LEU A 151 27.31 27.29 7.87
C LEU A 151 26.15 26.48 7.26
N LEU A 152 25.42 27.04 6.30
CA LEU A 152 24.30 26.36 5.64
C LEU A 152 24.76 25.13 4.83
N GLU A 153 25.86 25.26 4.07
CA GLU A 153 26.46 24.15 3.31
C GLU A 153 26.95 23.03 4.24
N ASN A 154 27.59 23.36 5.36
CA ASN A 154 28.02 22.38 6.36
C ASN A 154 26.85 21.66 7.04
N MET A 155 25.66 22.26 7.03
CA MET A 155 24.43 21.61 7.48
C MET A 155 23.82 20.67 6.44
N GLY A 156 24.41 20.59 5.23
CA GLY A 156 23.92 19.77 4.13
C GLY A 156 22.73 20.39 3.40
N LEU A 157 22.53 21.70 3.50
CA LEU A 157 21.52 22.42 2.73
C LEU A 157 22.07 22.72 1.33
N GLU A 158 21.25 22.56 0.29
CA GLU A 158 21.60 22.82 -1.10
C GLU A 158 21.01 24.15 -1.57
N GLU A 159 21.85 24.96 -2.22
CA GLU A 159 21.47 26.24 -2.83
C GLU A 159 20.50 26.01 -4.00
N GLY A 160 19.43 26.81 -4.08
CA GLY A 160 18.37 26.69 -5.09
C GLY A 160 17.30 25.64 -4.76
N VAL A 161 17.47 24.86 -3.69
CA VAL A 161 16.46 23.91 -3.20
C VAL A 161 16.01 24.29 -1.79
N GLN A 162 16.91 24.30 -0.81
CA GLN A 162 16.59 24.62 0.57
C GLN A 162 16.87 26.07 0.93
N PHE A 163 17.77 26.75 0.21
CA PHE A 163 18.02 28.17 0.42
C PHE A 163 18.37 28.91 -0.87
N GLU A 164 18.13 30.22 -0.88
CA GLU A 164 18.52 31.12 -1.96
C GLU A 164 19.30 32.32 -1.39
N GLU A 165 20.41 32.69 -2.03
CA GLU A 165 21.20 33.88 -1.70
C GLU A 165 20.78 35.09 -2.54
N GLN A 166 20.75 36.27 -1.92
CA GLN A 166 20.63 37.56 -2.62
C GLN A 166 19.47 37.69 -3.64
N THR A 167 18.39 36.91 -3.47
CA THR A 167 17.22 36.98 -4.34
C THR A 167 16.52 38.33 -4.14
N THR A 168 16.43 39.13 -5.21
CA THR A 168 15.58 40.33 -5.19
C THR A 168 14.13 39.88 -5.01
N MET A 169 13.55 40.13 -3.84
CA MET A 169 12.14 39.80 -3.60
C MET A 169 11.26 40.51 -4.63
N ARG A 170 10.25 39.82 -5.16
CA ARG A 170 9.34 40.35 -6.18
C ARG A 170 7.92 40.46 -5.61
N ASP A 171 7.23 41.52 -5.98
CA ASP A 171 5.81 41.71 -5.64
C ASP A 171 4.91 40.75 -6.43
N GLU A 172 3.60 40.81 -6.14
CA GLU A 172 2.57 39.99 -6.80
C GLU A 172 2.47 40.19 -8.32
N GLN A 173 3.09 41.24 -8.87
CA GLN A 173 3.12 41.58 -10.29
C GLN A 173 4.49 41.29 -10.93
N GLY A 174 5.39 40.59 -10.22
CA GLY A 174 6.72 40.22 -10.70
C GLY A 174 7.72 41.38 -10.70
N LYS A 175 7.41 42.51 -10.05
CA LYS A 175 8.27 43.68 -9.98
C LYS A 175 9.19 43.59 -8.76
N SER A 176 10.47 43.91 -8.92
CA SER A 176 11.42 43.95 -7.80
C SER A 176 10.95 44.90 -6.69
N LEU A 177 10.86 44.38 -5.47
CA LEU A 177 10.51 45.13 -4.28
C LEU A 177 11.65 46.08 -3.91
N ARG A 178 11.32 47.36 -3.77
CA ARG A 178 12.21 48.41 -3.26
C ARG A 178 11.75 48.76 -1.85
N GLY A 179 12.68 48.85 -0.90
CA GLY A 179 12.39 49.36 0.44
C GLY A 179 12.00 50.83 0.39
N ASP A 180 11.31 51.30 1.42
CA ASP A 180 10.83 52.67 1.52
C ASP A 180 11.95 53.73 1.67
N ASP A 181 11.62 54.93 1.20
CA ASP A 181 12.33 56.21 1.09
C ASP A 181 13.75 56.26 0.46
N SER A 182 14.44 55.14 0.30
CA SER A 182 15.82 55.11 -0.21
C SER A 182 15.96 54.56 -1.64
N GLY A 183 14.92 53.92 -2.18
CA GLY A 183 14.97 53.28 -3.50
C GLY A 183 15.89 52.05 -3.60
N CYS A 184 16.49 51.62 -2.48
CA CYS A 184 17.33 50.43 -2.37
C CYS A 184 16.48 49.15 -2.47
N ARG A 185 17.00 48.15 -3.20
CA ARG A 185 16.35 46.84 -3.34
C ARG A 185 16.32 46.14 -1.98
N MET A 186 15.19 45.54 -1.62
CA MET A 186 15.11 44.65 -0.46
C MET A 186 15.67 43.29 -0.85
N ILE A 187 16.96 43.11 -0.60
CA ILE A 187 17.67 41.86 -0.81
C ILE A 187 18.02 41.35 0.58
N PRO A 188 17.35 40.30 1.08
CA PRO A 188 17.87 39.55 2.22
C PRO A 188 19.13 38.80 1.80
N ASP A 189 20.01 38.52 2.76
CA ASP A 189 21.23 37.78 2.48
C ASP A 189 20.91 36.33 2.13
N VAL A 190 20.01 35.69 2.90
CA VAL A 190 19.52 34.34 2.63
C VAL A 190 18.01 34.20 2.89
N ILE A 191 17.32 33.49 2.00
CA ILE A 191 15.97 32.96 2.22
C ILE A 191 16.06 31.45 2.35
N LEU A 192 15.57 30.91 3.47
CA LEU A 192 15.46 29.47 3.71
C LEU A 192 14.02 29.00 3.44
N HIS A 193 13.89 27.93 2.68
CA HIS A 193 12.62 27.33 2.33
C HIS A 193 12.32 26.10 3.19
N PHE A 194 11.19 26.14 3.88
CA PHE A 194 10.70 25.11 4.78
C PHE A 194 9.40 24.46 4.27
N PRO A 195 9.10 23.25 4.76
CA PRO A 195 7.89 22.50 4.41
C PRO A 195 6.63 23.21 4.86
N GLY A 196 5.51 22.88 4.22
CA GLY A 196 4.26 23.63 4.41
C GLY A 196 4.36 25.05 3.87
N ASN A 197 5.20 25.26 2.86
CA ASN A 197 5.47 26.53 2.22
C ASN A 197 5.85 27.63 3.23
N ARG A 198 6.82 27.40 4.11
CA ARG A 198 7.25 28.42 5.08
C ARG A 198 8.61 28.97 4.64
N ASP A 199 8.82 30.27 4.75
CA ASP A 199 10.13 30.87 4.48
C ASP A 199 10.66 31.51 5.75
N VAL A 200 11.96 31.37 6.02
CA VAL A 200 12.66 32.18 7.03
C VAL A 200 13.73 33.00 6.34
N ILE A 201 13.80 34.26 6.74
CA ILE A 201 14.73 35.22 6.16
C ILE A 201 15.86 35.45 7.16
N ILE A 202 17.09 35.34 6.68
CA ILE A 202 18.31 35.58 7.46
C ILE A 202 19.04 36.78 6.85
N ASP A 203 19.38 37.75 7.70
CA ASP A 203 20.20 38.92 7.36
C ASP A 203 21.44 38.91 8.28
N ALA A 204 22.62 38.88 7.66
CA ALA A 204 23.95 38.69 8.24
C ALA A 204 24.71 40.02 8.30
N LYS A 205 24.09 41.06 8.83
CA LYS A 205 24.69 42.40 8.83
C LYS A 205 25.04 42.89 10.22
N MET A 206 26.34 42.98 10.49
CA MET A 206 26.85 43.65 11.68
C MET A 206 28.22 44.30 11.43
N SER A 207 28.38 45.56 11.85
CA SER A 207 29.71 46.20 11.94
C SER A 207 30.41 45.79 13.23
N LEU A 208 31.63 45.28 13.13
CA LEU A 208 32.44 44.89 14.30
C LEU A 208 33.37 45.97 14.83
N LYS A 209 33.37 47.15 14.21
CA LYS A 209 34.29 48.24 14.57
C LYS A 209 34.23 48.64 16.04
N ALA A 210 33.04 48.77 16.62
CA ALA A 210 32.91 49.12 18.04
C ALA A 210 33.35 47.99 18.98
N PHE A 211 33.22 46.74 18.56
CA PHE A 211 33.71 45.57 19.28
C PHE A 211 35.25 45.48 19.26
N GLU A 212 35.86 45.85 18.13
CA GLU A 212 37.32 45.97 17.98
C GLU A 212 37.86 47.12 18.84
N ASP A 213 37.24 48.31 18.76
CA ASP A 213 37.59 49.46 19.60
C ASP A 213 37.56 49.09 21.10
N TYR A 214 36.58 48.29 21.52
CA TYR A 214 36.47 47.82 22.91
C TYR A 214 37.67 46.96 23.34
N HIS A 215 38.14 46.07 22.46
CA HIS A 215 39.28 45.19 22.75
C HIS A 215 40.63 45.93 22.66
N ASN A 216 40.71 46.94 21.78
CA ASN A 216 41.91 47.73 21.55
C ASN A 216 42.03 48.94 22.48
N ALA A 217 40.99 49.23 23.28
CA ALA A 217 40.98 50.36 24.21
C ALA A 217 42.07 50.23 25.30
N GLU A 218 42.89 51.26 25.41
CA GLU A 218 43.99 51.35 26.38
C GLU A 218 43.53 51.89 27.74
N THR A 219 42.40 52.62 27.76
CA THR A 219 41.79 53.19 28.97
C THR A 219 40.40 52.61 29.25
N ASP A 220 39.98 52.64 30.52
CA ASP A 220 38.64 52.20 30.92
C ASP A 220 37.54 53.10 30.34
N GLU A 221 37.80 54.40 30.20
CA GLU A 221 36.90 55.35 29.56
C GLU A 221 36.67 55.04 28.08
N GLU A 222 37.72 54.77 27.32
CA GLU A 222 37.61 54.37 25.91
C GLU A 222 36.86 53.06 25.76
N ARG A 223 37.12 52.11 26.66
CA ARG A 223 36.46 50.81 26.69
C ARG A 223 34.96 50.95 26.94
N ALA A 224 34.56 51.77 27.91
CA ALA A 224 33.15 52.04 28.20
C ALA A 224 32.44 52.71 27.02
N GLN A 225 33.09 53.68 26.36
CA GLN A 225 32.53 54.33 25.17
C GLN A 225 32.36 53.37 23.99
N ALA A 226 33.35 52.50 23.75
CA ALA A 226 33.29 51.51 22.68
C ALA A 226 32.17 50.48 22.93
N LEU A 227 31.99 50.04 24.18
CA LEU A 227 30.89 49.16 24.57
C LEU A 227 29.52 49.79 24.27
N GLU A 228 29.30 51.05 24.65
CA GLU A 228 28.03 51.73 24.40
C GLU A 228 27.75 51.89 22.89
N ARG A 229 28.79 52.19 22.10
CA ARG A 229 28.69 52.23 20.63
C ARG A 229 28.30 50.86 20.06
N HIS A 230 28.88 49.78 20.59
CA HIS A 230 28.59 48.40 20.16
C HIS A 230 27.14 48.01 20.45
N ILE A 231 26.67 48.24 21.67
CA ILE A 231 25.29 47.98 22.10
C ILE A 231 24.30 48.80 21.25
N THR A 232 24.61 50.08 21.02
CA THR A 232 23.78 50.96 20.18
C THR A 232 23.72 50.48 18.74
N SER A 233 24.85 50.03 18.18
CA SER A 233 24.92 49.45 16.84
C SER A 233 23.99 48.23 16.68
N VAL A 234 24.03 47.29 17.64
CA VAL A 234 23.15 46.12 17.66
C VAL A 234 21.67 46.54 17.69
N ARG A 235 21.31 47.48 18.57
CA ARG A 235 19.92 47.99 18.68
C ARG A 235 19.45 48.68 17.40
N ASN A 236 20.33 49.40 16.71
CA ASN A 236 20.00 50.04 15.45
C ASN A 236 19.75 49.01 14.35
N HIS A 237 20.57 47.96 14.24
CA HIS A 237 20.34 46.90 13.26
C HIS A 237 19.04 46.13 13.52
N ILE A 238 18.67 45.89 14.78
CA ILE A 238 17.36 45.30 15.12
C ILE A 238 16.22 46.16 14.58
N LYS A 239 16.28 47.49 14.81
CA LYS A 239 15.26 48.42 14.31
C LYS A 239 15.22 48.48 12.78
N GLU A 240 16.38 48.49 12.14
CA GLU A 240 16.49 48.46 10.67
C GLU A 240 15.85 47.20 10.10
N LEU A 241 16.12 46.03 10.68
CA LEU A 241 15.55 44.75 10.25
C LEU A 241 14.04 44.66 10.48
N ALA A 242 13.57 45.11 11.64
CA ALA A 242 12.15 45.16 11.95
C ALA A 242 11.40 46.07 10.95
N ALA A 243 12.00 47.20 10.56
CA ALA A 243 11.41 48.14 9.61
C ALA A 243 11.30 47.59 8.17
N LYS A 244 12.22 46.70 7.75
CA LYS A 244 12.19 46.10 6.41
C LYS A 244 10.98 45.16 6.17
N ARG A 245 10.29 44.72 7.22
CA ARG A 245 9.04 43.92 7.17
C ARG A 245 9.06 42.78 6.14
N TYR A 246 10.17 42.04 6.08
CA TYR A 246 10.39 40.99 5.09
C TYR A 246 9.26 39.94 5.01
N TYR A 247 8.58 39.67 6.12
CA TYR A 247 7.42 38.76 6.21
C TYR A 247 6.21 39.17 5.35
N GLU A 248 6.10 40.44 4.95
CA GLU A 248 5.01 40.89 4.07
C GLU A 248 5.16 40.35 2.64
N TYR A 249 6.38 40.00 2.25
CA TYR A 249 6.79 39.78 0.87
C TYR A 249 7.12 38.31 0.52
N THR A 250 7.06 37.40 1.49
CA THR A 250 7.11 35.94 1.22
C THR A 250 5.86 35.54 0.41
N GLY A 251 6.04 34.82 -0.70
CA GLY A 251 5.05 34.64 -1.78
C GLY A 251 3.65 34.10 -1.37
N LYS A 252 2.65 34.30 -2.23
CA LYS A 252 1.26 33.82 -2.03
C LYS A 252 1.22 32.31 -1.78
N GLY A 253 0.46 31.88 -0.76
CA GLY A 253 0.28 30.47 -0.41
C GLY A 253 1.37 29.90 0.48
N LYS A 254 2.33 30.74 0.91
CA LYS A 254 3.32 30.40 1.93
C LYS A 254 2.82 30.76 3.33
N ALA A 255 2.88 29.81 4.28
CA ALA A 255 2.63 30.09 5.68
C ALA A 255 3.75 31.00 6.20
N LYS A 256 3.39 32.22 6.60
CA LYS A 256 4.34 33.25 7.01
C LYS A 256 4.89 32.91 8.39
N LEU A 257 6.21 32.92 8.53
CA LEU A 257 6.85 33.02 9.84
C LEU A 257 7.01 34.52 10.13
N ASP A 258 6.45 34.97 11.25
CA ASP A 258 6.36 36.41 11.60
C ASP A 258 7.70 36.98 12.13
N PHE A 259 8.84 36.39 11.77
CA PHE A 259 10.14 36.82 12.27
C PHE A 259 11.25 36.78 11.20
N VAL A 260 12.22 37.68 11.37
CA VAL A 260 13.49 37.70 10.64
C VAL A 260 14.62 37.28 11.59
N MET A 261 15.58 36.51 11.08
CA MET A 261 16.78 36.16 11.85
C MET A 261 17.90 37.16 11.58
N MET A 262 18.37 37.82 12.63
CA MET A 262 19.57 38.65 12.62
C MET A 262 20.77 37.76 12.96
N TYR A 263 21.62 37.47 11.97
CA TYR A 263 22.80 36.64 12.14
C TYR A 263 24.03 37.48 12.48
N ILE A 264 24.66 37.18 13.61
CA ILE A 264 25.91 37.80 14.07
C ILE A 264 27.00 36.73 14.03
N TYR A 265 27.94 36.87 13.10
CA TYR A 265 28.98 35.85 12.89
C TYR A 265 30.06 35.83 13.99
N SER A 266 30.26 36.94 14.72
CA SER A 266 31.16 36.99 15.87
C SER A 266 30.41 36.67 17.16
N GLU A 267 30.64 35.48 17.69
CA GLU A 267 29.99 35.01 18.92
C GLU A 267 30.45 35.87 20.11
N SER A 268 31.74 36.24 20.17
CA SER A 268 32.27 37.11 21.21
C SER A 268 31.62 38.50 21.20
N ALA A 269 31.37 39.06 20.02
CA ALA A 269 30.68 40.35 19.88
C ALA A 269 29.23 40.27 20.36
N LEU A 270 28.52 39.20 20.00
CA LEU A 270 27.15 38.97 20.48
C LEU A 270 27.11 38.82 22.01
N GLN A 271 28.00 38.00 22.58
CA GLN A 271 28.05 37.77 24.03
C GLN A 271 28.37 39.05 24.80
N LEU A 272 29.28 39.89 24.30
CA LEU A 272 29.60 41.18 24.90
C LEU A 272 28.37 42.08 24.98
N ALA A 273 27.56 42.15 23.92
CA ALA A 273 26.33 42.93 23.90
C ALA A 273 25.29 42.37 24.88
N LEU A 274 25.04 41.05 24.85
CA LEU A 274 24.02 40.41 25.71
C LEU A 274 24.37 40.47 27.20
N ALA A 275 25.67 40.36 27.55
CA ALA A 275 26.12 40.43 28.94
C ALA A 275 25.90 41.83 29.55
N ASN A 276 26.01 42.89 28.75
CA ASN A 276 25.92 44.28 29.20
C ASN A 276 24.55 44.93 28.93
N ALA A 277 23.75 44.35 28.05
CA ALA A 277 22.40 44.79 27.72
C ALA A 277 21.46 43.57 27.49
N PRO A 278 21.10 42.84 28.56
CA PRO A 278 20.32 41.60 28.47
C PRO A 278 18.88 41.83 27.96
N ASP A 279 18.37 43.07 28.04
CA ASP A 279 17.07 43.48 27.52
C ASP A 279 16.98 43.43 25.99
N ILE A 280 18.11 43.47 25.29
CA ILE A 280 18.18 43.48 23.82
C ILE A 280 17.46 42.27 23.23
N TRP A 281 17.65 41.09 23.79
CA TRP A 281 17.07 39.86 23.26
C TRP A 281 15.53 39.92 23.28
N LYS A 282 14.95 40.36 24.40
CA LYS A 282 13.49 40.51 24.53
C LYS A 282 12.97 41.61 23.61
N SER A 283 13.63 42.76 23.57
CA SER A 283 13.25 43.88 22.72
C SER A 283 13.28 43.53 21.23
N ALA A 284 14.26 42.75 20.79
CA ALA A 284 14.33 42.23 19.43
C ALA A 284 13.17 41.28 19.13
N TYR A 285 12.91 40.33 20.04
CA TYR A 285 11.83 39.37 19.90
C TYR A 285 10.45 40.05 19.78
N ASP A 286 10.18 41.04 20.63
CA ASP A 286 8.92 41.81 20.61
C ASP A 286 8.74 42.60 19.29
N GLN A 287 9.84 42.86 18.56
CA GLN A 287 9.85 43.51 17.25
C GLN A 287 9.86 42.51 16.07
N GLY A 288 9.77 41.21 16.33
CA GLY A 288 9.82 40.17 15.29
C GLY A 288 11.23 39.88 14.77
N VAL A 289 12.27 40.15 15.56
CA VAL A 289 13.67 39.88 15.21
C VAL A 289 14.26 38.84 16.17
N ILE A 290 14.72 37.72 15.63
CA ILE A 290 15.45 36.70 16.40
C ILE A 290 16.94 36.92 16.20
N ILE A 291 17.66 37.26 17.27
CA ILE A 291 19.11 37.40 17.25
C ILE A 291 19.75 36.01 17.34
N SER A 292 20.71 35.73 16.47
CA SER A 292 21.39 34.46 16.45
C SER A 292 22.88 34.58 16.14
N GLY A 293 23.72 33.89 16.93
CA GLY A 293 25.10 33.59 16.59
C GLY A 293 25.23 32.32 15.74
N SER A 294 26.46 31.89 15.44
CA SER A 294 26.71 30.67 14.65
C SER A 294 26.21 29.42 15.34
N GLN A 295 26.37 29.32 16.65
CA GLN A 295 25.93 28.13 17.41
C GLN A 295 24.41 28.06 17.50
N THR A 296 23.76 29.17 17.85
CA THR A 296 22.30 29.20 17.99
C THR A 296 21.62 29.05 16.63
N LEU A 297 22.21 29.58 15.55
CA LEU A 297 21.66 29.44 14.21
C LEU A 297 21.71 27.98 13.79
N TYR A 298 22.87 27.34 14.00
CA TYR A 298 23.05 25.92 13.75
C TYR A 298 21.99 25.09 14.51
N MET A 299 21.79 25.36 15.80
CA MET A 299 20.78 24.66 16.61
C MET A 299 19.36 24.87 16.06
N MET A 300 18.98 26.10 15.75
CA MET A 300 17.66 26.42 15.22
C MET A 300 17.41 25.70 13.89
N LEU A 301 18.36 25.77 12.97
CA LEU A 301 18.28 25.08 11.68
C LEU A 301 18.21 23.56 11.85
N ARG A 302 18.93 22.99 12.83
CA ARG A 302 18.90 21.55 13.09
C ARG A 302 17.55 21.09 13.64
N VAL A 303 16.96 21.87 14.55
CA VAL A 303 15.60 21.62 15.07
C VAL A 303 14.57 21.71 13.94
N LEU A 304 14.73 22.67 13.03
CA LEU A 304 13.86 22.82 11.88
C LEU A 304 14.00 21.66 10.88
N GLU A 305 15.23 21.21 10.59
CA GLU A 305 15.50 20.03 9.75
C GLU A 305 14.88 18.75 10.35
N MET A 306 15.01 18.55 11.66
CA MET A 306 14.38 17.43 12.35
C MET A 306 12.85 17.47 12.21
N THR A 307 12.27 18.66 12.36
CA THR A 307 10.83 18.88 12.17
C THR A 307 10.43 18.56 10.73
N TRP A 308 11.25 18.94 9.73
CA TRP A 308 10.99 18.59 8.34
C TRP A 308 10.96 17.08 8.11
N ARG A 309 11.98 16.37 8.58
CA ARG A 309 12.05 14.91 8.43
C ARG A 309 10.84 14.24 9.07
N GLN A 310 10.39 14.74 10.22
CA GLN A 310 9.21 14.22 10.91
C GLN A 310 7.92 14.46 10.13
N VAL A 311 7.70 15.67 9.58
CA VAL A 311 6.52 15.98 8.76
C VAL A 311 6.47 15.09 7.51
N ARG A 312 7.59 15.00 6.78
CA ARG A 312 7.67 14.17 5.56
C ARG A 312 7.45 12.69 5.87
N GLN A 313 7.94 12.22 7.01
CA GLN A 313 7.71 10.84 7.45
C GLN A 313 6.22 10.61 7.76
N ALA A 314 5.55 11.56 8.41
CA ALA A 314 4.12 11.46 8.71
C ALA A 314 3.27 11.45 7.42
N GLU A 315 3.57 12.31 6.45
CA GLU A 315 2.89 12.34 5.14
C GLU A 315 3.06 11.01 4.39
N ASN A 316 4.29 10.48 4.34
CA ASN A 316 4.55 9.17 3.73
C ASN A 316 3.81 8.04 4.47
N GLN A 317 3.77 8.06 5.80
CA GLN A 317 3.04 7.07 6.60
C GLN A 317 1.53 7.11 6.30
N GLU A 318 0.94 8.30 6.14
CA GLU A 318 -0.47 8.46 5.78
C GLU A 318 -0.76 7.88 4.40
N GLU A 319 0.07 8.17 3.40
CA GLU A 319 -0.09 7.64 2.03
C GLU A 319 0.04 6.11 1.99
N ILE A 320 1.00 5.58 2.75
CA ILE A 320 1.20 4.15 2.94
C ILE A 320 -0.05 3.50 3.54
N MET A 321 -0.61 4.07 4.62
CA MET A 321 -1.81 3.54 5.27
C MET A 321 -3.03 3.61 4.36
N LYS A 322 -3.19 4.69 3.60
CA LYS A 322 -4.25 4.84 2.60
C LYS A 322 -4.18 3.74 1.55
N THR A 323 -2.98 3.49 1.01
CA THR A 323 -2.74 2.43 0.01
C THR A 323 -2.98 1.04 0.59
N ALA A 324 -2.55 0.78 1.83
CA ALA A 324 -2.81 -0.47 2.53
C ALA A 324 -4.31 -0.72 2.73
N ASN A 325 -5.07 0.31 3.15
CA ASN A 325 -6.53 0.22 3.30
C ASN A 325 -7.23 -0.06 1.97
N GLU A 326 -6.79 0.59 0.88
CA GLU A 326 -7.33 0.32 -0.45
C GLU A 326 -7.07 -1.12 -0.89
N LEU A 327 -5.88 -1.64 -0.63
CA LEU A 327 -5.53 -3.03 -0.93
C LEU A 327 -6.41 -4.02 -0.15
N VAL A 328 -6.60 -3.79 1.15
CA VAL A 328 -7.49 -4.61 2.00
C VAL A 328 -8.92 -4.60 1.45
N ASN A 329 -9.45 -3.43 1.10
CA ASN A 329 -10.78 -3.29 0.52
C ASN A 329 -10.91 -4.08 -0.80
N ARG A 330 -9.90 -3.99 -1.69
CA ARG A 330 -9.90 -4.73 -2.97
C ARG A 330 -9.87 -6.24 -2.76
N VAL A 331 -9.12 -6.72 -1.77
CA VAL A 331 -9.07 -8.16 -1.40
C VAL A 331 -10.40 -8.63 -0.84
N GLN A 332 -11.03 -7.84 0.03
CA GLN A 332 -12.36 -8.15 0.57
C GLN A 332 -13.41 -8.21 -0.55
N LEU A 333 -13.42 -7.24 -1.47
CA LEU A 333 -14.33 -7.23 -2.61
C LEU A 333 -14.10 -8.45 -3.54
N PHE A 334 -12.85 -8.82 -3.76
CA PHE A 334 -12.53 -10.03 -4.51
C PHE A 334 -13.07 -11.29 -3.81
N TYR A 335 -12.88 -11.40 -2.48
CA TYR A 335 -13.38 -12.52 -1.69
C TYR A 335 -14.92 -12.61 -1.72
N GLU A 336 -15.63 -11.49 -1.58
CA GLU A 336 -17.09 -11.43 -1.70
C GLU A 336 -17.57 -11.92 -3.07
N ARG A 337 -16.94 -11.45 -4.15
CA ARG A 337 -17.26 -11.91 -5.52
C ARG A 337 -16.96 -13.38 -5.73
N PHE A 338 -15.88 -13.88 -5.13
CA PHE A 338 -15.53 -15.29 -5.19
C PHE A 338 -16.59 -16.15 -4.48
N GLN A 339 -17.01 -15.76 -3.27
CA GLN A 339 -18.10 -16.44 -2.55
C GLN A 339 -19.40 -16.46 -3.35
N ALA A 340 -19.78 -15.33 -3.96
CA ALA A 340 -20.96 -15.27 -4.82
C ALA A 340 -20.86 -16.22 -6.03
N ALA A 341 -19.68 -16.34 -6.64
CA ALA A 341 -19.45 -17.29 -7.74
C ALA A 341 -19.53 -18.75 -7.26
N ASP A 342 -19.00 -19.07 -6.08
CA ASP A 342 -19.09 -20.40 -5.47
C ASP A 342 -20.56 -20.79 -5.20
N ASP A 343 -21.35 -19.87 -4.63
CA ASP A 343 -22.79 -20.07 -4.42
C ASP A 343 -23.55 -20.32 -5.74
N MET A 344 -23.17 -19.61 -6.82
CA MET A 344 -23.77 -19.83 -8.14
C MET A 344 -23.38 -21.20 -8.72
N LEU A 345 -22.17 -21.68 -8.49
CA LEU A 345 -21.76 -23.04 -8.90
C LEU A 345 -22.57 -24.10 -8.15
N VAL A 346 -22.79 -23.92 -6.85
CA VAL A 346 -23.64 -24.82 -6.04
C VAL A 346 -25.07 -24.83 -6.57
N LYS A 347 -25.67 -23.66 -6.85
CA LYS A 347 -27.01 -23.57 -7.44
C LYS A 347 -27.09 -24.21 -8.83
N THR A 348 -26.07 -24.00 -9.65
CA THR A 348 -25.99 -24.61 -10.98
C THR A 348 -25.95 -26.13 -10.88
N ARG A 349 -25.16 -26.68 -9.95
CA ARG A 349 -25.10 -28.11 -9.67
C ARG A 349 -26.48 -28.66 -9.26
N HIS A 350 -27.18 -27.99 -8.34
CA HIS A 350 -28.53 -28.37 -7.96
C HIS A 350 -29.51 -28.39 -9.14
N ALA A 351 -29.46 -27.38 -10.02
CA ALA A 351 -30.30 -27.35 -11.23
C ALA A 351 -30.00 -28.53 -12.18
N PHE A 352 -28.73 -28.91 -12.34
CA PHE A 352 -28.36 -30.11 -13.10
C PHE A 352 -28.90 -31.39 -12.45
N ASP A 353 -28.83 -31.50 -11.12
CA ASP A 353 -29.36 -32.65 -10.39
C ASP A 353 -30.90 -32.78 -10.54
N GLU A 354 -31.64 -31.66 -10.54
CA GLU A 354 -33.08 -31.65 -10.82
C GLU A 354 -33.42 -32.11 -12.24
N VAL A 355 -32.70 -31.61 -13.25
CA VAL A 355 -32.87 -32.05 -14.66
C VAL A 355 -32.57 -33.55 -14.78
N LYS A 356 -31.52 -34.04 -14.11
CA LYS A 356 -31.20 -35.47 -14.08
C LYS A 356 -32.35 -36.29 -13.49
N GLY A 357 -32.99 -35.80 -12.43
CA GLY A 357 -34.20 -36.42 -11.85
C GLY A 357 -35.38 -36.47 -12.83
N VAL A 358 -35.65 -35.40 -13.58
CA VAL A 358 -36.78 -35.31 -14.54
C VAL A 358 -36.52 -36.06 -15.86
N THR A 359 -35.25 -36.31 -16.18
CA THR A 359 -34.82 -37.09 -17.36
C THR A 359 -34.47 -38.54 -17.03
N ALA A 360 -34.53 -38.93 -15.76
CA ALA A 360 -34.24 -40.28 -15.30
C ALA A 360 -35.16 -41.32 -15.96
N PRO A 361 -34.71 -42.56 -16.18
CA PRO A 361 -35.48 -43.62 -16.83
C PRO A 361 -36.59 -44.23 -15.93
N ALA A 362 -37.07 -43.51 -14.91
CA ALA A 362 -38.05 -44.00 -13.95
C ALA A 362 -39.14 -42.96 -13.62
N GLY A 363 -40.32 -43.42 -13.21
CA GLY A 363 -41.43 -42.56 -12.77
C GLY A 363 -42.07 -41.71 -13.88
N LYS A 364 -42.63 -40.55 -13.51
CA LYS A 364 -43.31 -39.58 -14.43
C LYS A 364 -42.31 -38.72 -15.24
N SER A 365 -41.18 -39.28 -15.64
CA SER A 365 -40.12 -38.54 -16.34
C SER A 365 -40.48 -38.23 -17.79
N ILE A 366 -39.74 -37.28 -18.40
CA ILE A 366 -39.88 -36.95 -19.82
C ILE A 366 -39.47 -38.15 -20.69
N ALA A 367 -38.44 -38.90 -20.27
CA ALA A 367 -37.99 -40.10 -20.96
C ALA A 367 -39.09 -41.19 -20.98
N THR A 368 -39.76 -41.43 -19.85
CA THR A 368 -40.88 -42.38 -19.76
C THR A 368 -42.07 -41.93 -20.63
N SER A 369 -42.37 -40.63 -20.64
CA SER A 369 -43.47 -40.07 -21.44
C SER A 369 -43.20 -40.16 -22.94
N ALA A 370 -41.97 -39.85 -23.37
CA ALA A 370 -41.53 -39.98 -24.75
C ALA A 370 -41.61 -41.44 -25.23
N ARG A 371 -41.25 -42.40 -24.37
CA ARG A 371 -41.38 -43.83 -24.67
C ARG A 371 -42.81 -44.30 -24.80
N LYS A 372 -43.69 -43.87 -23.91
CA LYS A 372 -45.11 -44.19 -24.00
C LYS A 372 -45.68 -43.78 -25.37
N LEU A 373 -45.22 -42.64 -25.91
CA LEU A 373 -45.58 -42.20 -27.26
C LEU A 373 -44.93 -43.05 -28.36
N ILE A 374 -43.68 -43.50 -28.20
CA ILE A 374 -43.03 -44.42 -29.15
C ILE A 374 -43.80 -45.75 -29.21
N LYS A 375 -44.17 -46.33 -28.05
CA LYS A 375 -45.03 -47.53 -27.99
C LYS A 375 -46.40 -47.32 -28.64
N MET A 376 -46.92 -46.10 -28.65
CA MET A 376 -48.18 -45.72 -29.31
C MET A 376 -48.02 -45.39 -30.80
N GLY A 377 -46.83 -45.54 -31.39
CA GLY A 377 -46.60 -45.41 -32.83
C GLY A 377 -45.77 -44.20 -33.28
N ALA A 378 -45.23 -43.39 -32.36
CA ALA A 378 -44.25 -42.36 -32.70
C ALA A 378 -42.89 -42.99 -33.10
N LYS A 379 -42.16 -42.37 -34.03
CA LYS A 379 -40.86 -42.87 -34.52
C LYS A 379 -39.70 -42.09 -33.91
N GLU A 380 -38.68 -42.80 -33.42
CA GLU A 380 -37.43 -42.18 -32.97
C GLU A 380 -36.55 -41.75 -34.15
N ASN A 381 -35.82 -40.65 -34.01
CA ASN A 381 -34.89 -40.18 -35.03
C ASN A 381 -33.50 -40.80 -34.84
N LEU A 382 -33.23 -41.85 -35.60
CA LEU A 382 -31.99 -42.64 -35.57
C LEU A 382 -30.71 -41.88 -35.97
N LYS A 383 -30.81 -40.63 -36.45
CA LYS A 383 -29.64 -39.79 -36.80
C LYS A 383 -29.07 -39.00 -35.60
N ARG A 384 -29.70 -39.06 -34.43
CA ARG A 384 -29.23 -38.35 -33.22
C ARG A 384 -28.14 -39.14 -32.49
N LYS A 385 -27.16 -38.44 -31.92
CA LYS A 385 -26.00 -39.04 -31.21
C LYS A 385 -26.34 -39.60 -29.82
N ALA A 386 -27.44 -39.16 -29.22
CA ALA A 386 -27.91 -39.63 -27.92
C ALA A 386 -29.30 -40.24 -28.08
N ARG A 387 -29.50 -41.44 -27.54
CA ARG A 387 -30.80 -42.12 -27.47
C ARG A 387 -31.54 -41.76 -26.19
N LEU A 388 -32.86 -41.96 -26.17
CA LEU A 388 -33.62 -41.82 -24.94
C LEU A 388 -33.12 -42.85 -23.90
N PRO A 389 -32.87 -42.49 -22.62
CA PRO A 389 -32.25 -43.39 -21.63
C PRO A 389 -33.19 -44.52 -21.20
N LEU A 390 -32.96 -45.79 -21.57
CA LEU A 390 -33.92 -46.92 -21.43
C LEU A 390 -34.29 -47.24 -19.98
N PRO A 391 -35.56 -47.64 -19.66
CA PRO A 391 -35.88 -48.26 -18.39
C PRO A 391 -35.10 -49.57 -18.34
N VAL A 392 -34.68 -49.97 -17.15
CA VAL A 392 -33.82 -51.14 -16.97
C VAL A 392 -34.43 -52.39 -17.64
N GLU A 393 -35.77 -52.51 -17.61
CA GLU A 393 -36.53 -53.62 -18.19
C GLU A 393 -36.57 -53.65 -19.74
N GLU A 394 -36.40 -52.52 -20.44
CA GLU A 394 -36.44 -52.48 -21.93
C GLU A 394 -35.03 -52.39 -22.54
N ALA A 395 -34.02 -52.02 -21.75
CA ALA A 395 -32.63 -52.03 -22.18
C ALA A 395 -32.12 -53.44 -22.47
N GLU A 396 -32.68 -54.45 -21.78
CA GLU A 396 -32.32 -55.86 -21.92
C GLU A 396 -32.90 -56.53 -23.18
N GLU A 397 -33.98 -55.98 -23.77
CA GLU A 397 -34.58 -56.49 -25.01
C GLU A 397 -33.88 -55.98 -26.28
N GLU A 398 -33.26 -54.78 -26.27
CA GLU A 398 -32.56 -54.21 -27.45
C GLU A 398 -31.18 -54.85 -27.71
N ASP A 399 -30.52 -55.40 -26.69
CA ASP A 399 -29.19 -56.02 -26.82
C ASP A 399 -29.26 -57.52 -27.21
N ALA A 400 -30.46 -58.08 -27.37
CA ALA A 400 -30.70 -59.49 -27.66
C ALA A 400 -31.09 -59.80 -29.12
N ASP A 401 -31.17 -58.81 -30.00
CA ASP A 401 -31.55 -58.91 -31.43
C ASP A 401 -30.37 -58.74 -32.41
#